data_AF-A0A2E8RJM6-F1
#
_entry.id   AF-A0A2E8RJM6-F1
#
_cell.length_a   1.000
_cell.length_b   1.000
_cell.length_c   1.000
_cell.angle_alpha   90.00
_cell.angle_beta   90.00
_cell.angle_gamma   90.00
#
_symmetry.space_group_name_H-M   'P 1'
#
loop_
_entity.id
_entity.type
_entity.pdbx_description
1 polymer ?
#
loop_
_entity_poly.entity_id
_entity_poly.type
_entity_poly.pdbx_seq_one_letter_code
_entity_poly.pdbx_strand_id
1 'polypeptide(L)'
;MDNSDALGRPEFYAVVDGSFELFPTPDADYVVELVYYENIPDLAANNTNWLLTNYPDAYLYGSLLHSSPYLQEDQRVAVWNTLYLNAVSAINLEGERARTSGSGRRIQIRSY
;
A
#
# COMPACT_ATOMS: atom_id res chain seq x y z
N MET A 1 -11.68 32.66 16.97
CA MET A 1 -12.38 31.86 15.95
C MET A 1 -12.98 30.71 16.71
N ASP A 2 -14.29 30.72 16.92
CA ASP A 2 -14.97 29.61 17.59
C ASP A 2 -14.91 28.41 16.65
N ASN A 3 -14.11 27.40 17.00
CA ASN A 3 -14.28 26.08 16.41
C ASN A 3 -15.46 25.45 17.14
N SER A 4 -16.67 25.68 16.64
CA SER A 4 -17.89 25.04 17.14
C SER A 4 -17.85 23.55 16.81
N ASP A 5 -17.00 22.82 17.50
CA ASP A 5 -16.91 21.37 17.46
C ASP A 5 -18.16 20.80 18.16
N ALA A 6 -19.26 20.76 17.40
CA ALA A 6 -20.50 20.14 17.80
C ALA A 6 -20.46 18.67 17.38
N LEU A 7 -20.92 17.77 18.25
CA LEU A 7 -21.08 16.36 17.92
C LEU A 7 -21.89 16.22 16.62
N GLY A 8 -21.36 15.49 15.64
CA GLY A 8 -22.03 15.27 14.37
C GLY A 8 -21.33 14.23 13.50
N ARG A 9 -21.91 14.00 12.32
CA ARG A 9 -21.32 13.08 11.34
C ARG A 9 -19.99 13.66 10.81
N PRO A 10 -18.87 12.92 10.89
CA PRO A 10 -17.60 13.37 10.33
C PRO A 10 -17.70 13.62 8.83
N GLU A 11 -17.28 14.80 8.40
CA GLU A 11 -17.26 15.22 6.99
C GLU A 11 -15.84 15.37 6.46
N PHE A 12 -14.89 15.66 7.36
CA PHE A 12 -13.50 15.93 7.05
C PHE A 12 -12.60 15.04 7.89
N TYR A 13 -11.40 14.79 7.37
CA TYR A 13 -10.35 14.12 8.11
C TYR A 13 -8.99 14.77 7.84
N ALA A 14 -8.10 14.67 8.81
CA ALA A 14 -6.68 14.95 8.67
C ALA A 14 -5.88 13.77 9.20
N VAL A 15 -4.66 13.60 8.69
CA VAL A 15 -3.69 12.64 9.25
C VAL A 15 -2.62 13.45 9.96
N VAL A 16 -2.56 13.30 11.28
CA VAL A 16 -1.62 14.02 12.16
C VAL A 16 -0.94 12.99 13.04
N ASP A 17 0.39 12.98 13.06
CA ASP A 17 1.21 12.06 13.87
C ASP A 17 0.83 10.57 13.76
N GLY A 18 0.45 10.13 12.55
CA GLY A 18 0.04 8.75 12.29
C GLY A 18 -1.36 8.37 12.80
N SER A 19 -2.11 9.35 13.31
CA SER A 19 -3.50 9.20 13.74
C SER A 19 -4.45 9.93 12.79
N PHE A 20 -5.69 9.46 12.72
CA PHE A 20 -6.76 10.14 12.01
C PHE A 20 -7.47 11.10 12.96
N GLU A 21 -7.49 12.38 12.61
CA GLU A 21 -8.36 13.37 13.23
C GLU A 21 -9.60 13.54 12.35
N LEU A 22 -10.78 13.46 12.95
CA LEU A 22 -12.06 13.58 12.27
C LEU A 22 -12.74 14.89 12.68
N PHE A 23 -13.41 15.56 11.73
CA PHE A 23 -14.17 16.76 12.01
C PHE A 23 -15.51 16.78 11.25
N PRO A 24 -16.62 17.19 11.87
CA PRO A 24 -16.79 17.44 13.32
C PRO A 24 -16.59 16.18 14.18
N THR A 25 -16.46 16.33 15.51
CA THR A 25 -16.30 15.19 16.42
C THR A 25 -17.47 14.19 16.23
N PRO A 26 -17.19 12.90 16.03
CA PRO A 26 -18.21 11.88 15.80
C PRO A 26 -19.27 11.86 16.91
N ASP A 27 -20.55 11.91 16.54
CA ASP A 27 -21.69 11.73 17.45
C ASP A 27 -22.02 10.27 17.77
N ALA A 28 -21.47 9.34 16.99
CA ALA A 28 -21.65 7.89 17.14
C ALA A 28 -20.42 7.14 16.58
N ASP A 29 -20.41 5.81 16.73
CA ASP A 29 -19.41 4.96 16.09
C ASP A 29 -19.67 4.89 14.57
N TYR A 30 -18.69 5.29 13.77
CA TYR A 30 -18.74 5.22 12.31
C TYR A 30 -17.75 4.21 11.76
N VAL A 31 -18.19 3.41 10.78
CA VAL A 31 -17.30 2.55 10.00
C VAL A 31 -16.66 3.40 8.90
N VAL A 32 -15.33 3.48 8.93
CA VAL A 32 -14.53 4.16 7.91
C VAL A 32 -13.82 3.10 7.06
N GLU A 33 -13.94 3.19 5.74
CA GLU A 33 -13.19 2.36 4.80
C GLU A 33 -11.95 3.13 4.32
N LEU A 34 -10.77 2.59 4.62
CA LEU A 34 -9.49 3.14 4.18
C LEU A 34 -8.83 2.18 3.18
N VAL A 35 -8.63 2.66 1.96
CA VAL A 35 -7.76 1.98 0.98
C VAL A 35 -6.36 2.57 1.13
N TYR A 36 -5.41 1.76 1.59
CA TYR A 36 -4.01 2.17 1.77
C TYR A 36 -3.06 1.08 1.28
N TYR A 37 -1.81 1.47 1.01
CA TYR A 37 -0.71 0.53 0.78
C TYR A 37 -0.01 0.28 2.11
N GLU A 38 -0.03 -0.98 2.55
CA GLU A 38 0.67 -1.42 3.75
C GLU A 38 2.14 -1.71 3.42
N ASN A 39 3.04 -1.49 4.40
CA ASN A 39 4.41 -1.99 4.30
C ASN A 39 4.38 -3.51 4.07
N ILE A 40 5.35 -4.04 3.34
CA ILE A 40 5.46 -5.50 3.16
C ILE A 40 5.81 -6.10 4.53
N PRO A 41 4.91 -6.90 5.14
CA PRO A 41 5.21 -7.53 6.42
C PRO A 41 6.34 -8.54 6.25
N ASP A 42 7.10 -8.77 7.33
CA ASP A 42 8.17 -9.77 7.32
C ASP A 42 7.60 -11.16 7.00
N LEU A 43 8.19 -11.81 6.00
CA LEU A 43 7.79 -13.12 5.53
C LEU A 43 8.10 -14.21 6.58
N ALA A 44 9.04 -13.96 7.50
CA ALA A 44 9.33 -14.89 8.59
C ALA A 44 8.14 -15.03 9.58
N ALA A 45 7.31 -14.00 9.70
CA ALA A 45 6.14 -13.97 10.58
C ALA A 45 4.82 -14.20 9.83
N ASN A 46 4.81 -14.09 8.50
CA ASN A 46 3.61 -14.23 7.67
C ASN A 46 3.88 -15.07 6.42
N ASN A 47 3.10 -16.14 6.24
CA ASN A 47 3.24 -17.04 5.10
C ASN A 47 2.79 -16.42 3.76
N THR A 48 2.10 -15.27 3.79
CA THR A 48 1.62 -14.53 2.61
C THR A 48 1.75 -13.02 2.84
N ASN A 49 1.98 -12.26 1.78
CA ASN A 49 1.91 -10.80 1.81
C ASN A 49 1.31 -10.27 0.49
N TRP A 50 0.90 -9.00 0.47
CA TRP A 50 0.27 -8.39 -0.71
C TRP A 50 1.18 -8.43 -1.94
N LEU A 51 2.50 -8.34 -1.78
CA LEU A 51 3.45 -8.39 -2.87
C LEU A 51 3.49 -9.80 -3.49
N LEU A 52 3.47 -10.84 -2.66
CA LEU A 52 3.43 -12.24 -3.10
C LEU A 52 2.10 -12.59 -3.78
N THR A 53 0.99 -11.98 -3.34
CA THR A 53 -0.33 -12.20 -3.94
C THR A 53 -0.50 -11.48 -5.28
N ASN A 54 -0.10 -10.21 -5.37
CA ASN A 54 -0.37 -9.38 -6.54
C ASN A 54 0.77 -9.40 -7.57
N TYR A 55 2.01 -9.57 -7.11
CA TYR A 55 3.22 -9.51 -7.93
C TYR A 55 4.19 -10.65 -7.60
N PRO A 56 3.78 -11.92 -7.79
CA PRO A 56 4.60 -13.08 -7.48
C PRO A 56 5.89 -13.15 -8.32
N ASP A 57 5.89 -12.52 -9.50
CA ASP A 57 7.02 -12.43 -10.42
C ASP A 57 8.21 -11.66 -9.82
N ALA A 58 7.97 -10.59 -9.08
CA ALA A 58 9.03 -9.84 -8.40
C ALA A 58 9.79 -10.71 -7.38
N TYR A 59 9.08 -11.51 -6.59
CA TYR A 59 9.70 -12.48 -5.67
C TYR A 59 10.43 -13.59 -6.41
N LEU A 60 9.86 -14.11 -7.49
CA LEU A 60 10.48 -15.16 -8.32
C LEU A 60 11.80 -14.68 -8.92
N TYR A 61 11.80 -13.52 -9.58
CA TYR A 61 13.00 -12.99 -10.22
C TYR A 61 14.05 -12.59 -9.21
N GLY A 62 13.67 -12.01 -8.06
CA GLY A 62 14.61 -11.73 -6.97
C GLY A 62 15.25 -13.00 -6.42
N SER A 63 14.46 -14.07 -6.23
CA SER A 63 14.96 -15.37 -5.75
C SER A 63 15.92 -16.02 -6.75
N LEU A 64 15.58 -16.00 -8.05
CA LEU A 64 16.43 -16.52 -9.12
C LEU A 64 17.72 -15.71 -9.27
N LEU A 65 17.63 -14.38 -9.15
CA LEU A 65 18.80 -13.50 -9.17
C LEU A 65 19.77 -13.84 -8.04
N HIS A 66 19.25 -14.02 -6.82
CA HIS A 66 20.04 -14.38 -5.65
C HIS A 66 20.60 -15.80 -5.71
N SER A 67 19.88 -16.76 -6.29
CA SER A 67 20.34 -18.15 -6.38
C SER A 67 21.32 -18.41 -7.52
N SER A 68 21.28 -17.60 -8.59
CA SER A 68 22.08 -17.81 -9.81
C SER A 68 23.58 -18.00 -9.57
N PRO A 69 24.27 -17.20 -8.72
CA PRO A 69 25.70 -17.40 -8.43
C PRO A 69 25.98 -18.75 -7.76
N TYR A 70 25.06 -19.24 -6.93
CA TYR A 70 25.20 -20.53 -6.24
C TYR A 70 24.95 -21.72 -7.18
N LEU A 71 24.14 -21.50 -8.21
CA LEU A 71 23.84 -22.48 -9.26
C LEU A 71 24.81 -22.43 -10.44
N GLN A 72 25.82 -21.55 -10.40
CA GLN A 72 26.78 -21.32 -11.49
C GLN A 72 26.11 -20.86 -12.80
N GLU A 73 24.95 -20.21 -12.70
CA GLU A 73 24.20 -19.66 -13.84
C GLU A 73 24.49 -18.18 -14.07
N ASP A 74 25.77 -17.77 -14.01
CA ASP A 74 26.18 -16.36 -14.07
C ASP A 74 25.67 -15.62 -15.33
N GLN A 75 25.52 -16.35 -16.45
CA GLN A 75 24.99 -15.80 -17.69
C GLN A 75 23.51 -15.36 -17.56
N ARG A 76 22.74 -15.97 -16.64
CA ARG A 76 21.33 -15.65 -16.41
C ARG A 76 21.12 -14.51 -15.42
N VAL A 77 22.14 -14.14 -14.64
CA VAL A 77 22.09 -13.03 -13.67
C VAL A 77 21.61 -11.74 -14.35
N ALA A 78 22.14 -11.40 -15.52
CA ALA A 78 21.73 -10.20 -16.26
C ALA A 78 20.25 -10.25 -16.71
N VAL A 79 19.77 -11.43 -17.09
CA VAL A 79 18.37 -11.66 -17.50
C VAL A 79 17.45 -11.47 -16.29
N TRP A 80 17.74 -12.12 -15.17
CA TRP A 80 16.94 -12.02 -13.95
C TRP A 80 16.96 -10.61 -13.36
N ASN A 81 18.11 -9.93 -13.40
CA ASN A 81 18.20 -8.55 -12.95
C ASN A 81 17.31 -7.62 -13.80
N THR A 82 17.32 -7.79 -15.12
CA THR A 82 16.46 -6.99 -16.01
C THR A 82 14.98 -7.23 -15.73
N LEU A 83 14.56 -8.50 -15.59
CA LEU A 83 13.18 -8.86 -15.29
C LEU A 83 12.73 -8.36 -13.91
N TYR A 84 13.61 -8.48 -12.90
CA TYR A 84 13.36 -7.99 -11.55
C TYR A 84 13.16 -6.46 -11.53
N LEU A 85 14.06 -5.70 -12.15
CA LEU A 85 13.95 -4.24 -12.22
C LEU A 85 12.68 -3.78 -12.96
N ASN A 86 12.30 -4.48 -14.03
CA ASN A 86 11.07 -4.19 -14.75
C ASN A 86 9.83 -4.44 -13.88
N ALA A 87 9.78 -5.56 -13.16
CA ALA A 87 8.67 -5.88 -12.24
C ALA A 87 8.56 -4.81 -11.14
N VAL A 88 9.67 -4.47 -10.47
CA VAL A 88 9.70 -3.43 -9.43
C VAL A 88 9.27 -2.06 -9.96
N SER A 89 9.73 -1.69 -11.16
CA SER A 89 9.33 -0.45 -11.82
C SER A 89 7.83 -0.40 -12.10
N ALA A 90 7.25 -1.50 -12.60
CA ALA A 90 5.82 -1.58 -12.86
C ALA A 90 4.98 -1.45 -11.57
N ILE A 91 5.39 -2.13 -10.49
CA ILE A 91 4.75 -2.04 -9.18
C ILE A 91 4.77 -0.60 -8.66
N ASN A 92 5.93 0.06 -8.73
CA ASN A 92 6.07 1.45 -8.28
C ASN A 92 5.24 2.42 -9.13
N LEU A 93 5.18 2.21 -10.45
CA LEU A 93 4.36 3.02 -11.35
C LEU A 93 2.86 2.86 -11.07
N GLU A 94 2.42 1.63 -10.79
CA GLU A 94 1.04 1.37 -10.38
C GLU A 94 0.71 2.06 -9.05
N GLY A 95 1.62 1.97 -8.07
CA GLY A 95 1.50 2.69 -6.80
C GLY A 95 1.43 4.21 -6.99
N GLU A 96 2.25 4.78 -7.87
CA GLU A 96 2.24 6.22 -8.19
C GLU A 96 0.93 6.64 -8.87
N ARG A 97 0.42 5.81 -9.81
CA ARG A 97 -0.87 6.03 -10.45
C ARG A 97 -2.01 5.96 -9.45
N ALA A 98 -2.00 5.00 -8.53
CA ALA A 98 -3.02 4.89 -7.50
C ALA A 98 -3.01 6.10 -6.55
N ARG A 99 -1.82 6.66 -6.23
CA ARG A 99 -1.70 7.91 -5.46
C ARG A 99 -2.28 9.12 -6.20
N THR A 100 -2.00 9.23 -7.50
CA THR A 100 -2.31 10.44 -8.28
C THR A 100 -3.68 10.39 -8.98
N SER A 101 -4.24 9.21 -9.22
CA SER A 101 -5.53 9.01 -9.92
C SER A 101 -6.77 9.35 -9.07
N GLY A 102 -6.59 9.64 -7.78
CA GLY A 102 -7.67 10.04 -6.88
C GLY A 102 -8.03 11.52 -7.00
N SER A 103 -8.91 11.89 -7.93
CA SER A 103 -9.75 13.09 -7.80
C SER A 103 -10.44 13.03 -6.43
N GLY A 104 -9.93 13.79 -5.45
CA GLY A 104 -10.45 13.93 -4.10
C GLY A 104 -10.61 12.61 -3.34
N ARG A 105 -9.71 12.30 -2.41
CA ARG A 105 -9.91 11.24 -1.39
C ARG A 105 -11.21 11.53 -0.63
N ARG A 106 -12.34 11.02 -1.12
CA ARG A 106 -13.68 11.17 -0.54
C ARG A 106 -13.92 9.96 0.35
N ILE A 107 -14.05 10.18 1.65
CA ILE A 107 -14.50 9.13 2.56
C ILE A 107 -15.90 8.69 2.11
N GLN A 108 -16.09 7.39 1.85
CA GLN A 108 -17.42 6.81 1.71
C GLN A 108 -17.82 6.21 3.05
N ILE A 109 -18.55 6.97 3.88
CA ILE A 109 -19.15 6.45 5.11
C ILE A 109 -20.51 5.85 4.73
N ARG A 110 -20.65 4.53 4.80
CA ARG A 110 -21.96 3.86 4.67
C ARG A 110 -22.68 3.91 6.01
N SER A 111 -23.89 4.48 6.04
CA SER A 111 -24.82 4.31 7.17
C SER A 111 -25.69 3.09 6.89
N TYR A 112 -25.96 2.29 7.92
CA TYR A 112 -27.13 1.42 7.97
C TYR A 112 -28.30 2.21 8.55
#